data_AF-A0A5C6C094-F1
#
_entry.id   AF-A0A5C6C094-F1
#
_cell.length_a   1.000
_cell.length_b   1.000
_cell.length_c   1.000
_cell.angle_alpha   90.00
_cell.angle_beta   90.00
_cell.angle_gamma   90.00
#
_symmetry.space_group_name_H-M   'P 1'
#
loop_
_entity.id
_entity.type
_entity.pdbx_description
1 polymer ?
#
loop_
_entity_poly.entity_id
_entity_poly.type
_entity_poly.pdbx_seq_one_letter_code
_entity_poly.pdbx_strand_id
1 'polypeptide(L)'
;MKRYAVPVILCMLVVSNLMAQKPENNADEFKGPNKDVTYRLLWLIESDDENRLAYQGPANEGLSSAGYGRLVVAGSATAMVAVGQRSSVSGSSRYGQMNMTVSLLNTSDREQFEVKVTVQTRDRSPMSVETTARVPKGRWFLVGGADSQTGQPIYADDGKRAVAIMRIDDGVMLLD
;
A
#
# COMPACT_ATOMS: atom_id res chain seq x y z
N MET A 1 -37.44 75.20 49.99
CA MET A 1 -36.25 75.47 50.83
C MET A 1 -35.46 74.17 50.97
N LYS A 2 -34.12 74.15 50.81
CA LYS A 2 -33.15 73.11 51.27
C LYS A 2 -33.38 71.66 50.74
N ARG A 3 -32.43 70.88 50.19
CA ARG A 3 -30.96 70.88 49.95
C ARG A 3 -30.72 70.10 48.61
N TYR A 4 -29.67 70.32 47.80
CA TYR A 4 -28.30 69.72 47.85
C TYR A 4 -28.26 68.23 48.27
N ALA A 5 -27.45 67.29 47.75
CA ALA A 5 -26.57 67.13 46.56
C ALA A 5 -26.15 65.61 46.54
N VAL A 6 -25.35 64.96 45.67
CA VAL A 6 -24.50 65.24 44.48
C VAL A 6 -24.33 63.88 43.71
N PRO A 7 -23.85 63.77 42.44
CA PRO A 7 -23.88 62.50 41.69
C PRO A 7 -22.67 61.57 41.95
N VAL A 8 -22.80 60.31 41.53
CA VAL A 8 -21.70 59.31 41.48
C VAL A 8 -21.62 58.69 40.08
N ILE A 9 -20.41 58.65 39.51
CA ILE A 9 -20.08 57.95 38.25
C ILE A 9 -18.94 56.97 38.55
N LEU A 10 -19.13 55.69 38.24
CA LEU A 10 -18.05 54.69 38.16
C LEU A 10 -18.56 53.53 37.27
N CYS A 11 -18.29 53.55 35.96
CA CYS A 11 -17.06 53.11 35.28
C CYS A 11 -16.99 51.59 35.04
N MET A 12 -17.22 51.24 33.76
CA MET A 12 -16.61 50.17 32.95
C MET A 12 -16.43 48.76 33.56
N LEU A 13 -16.95 47.77 32.84
CA LEU A 13 -16.06 46.77 32.24
C LEU A 13 -16.57 46.37 30.85
N VAL A 14 -15.75 46.61 29.83
CA VAL A 14 -16.00 46.13 28.46
C VAL A 14 -15.25 44.80 28.30
N VAL A 15 -15.97 43.73 27.95
CA VAL A 15 -15.38 42.54 27.35
C VAL A 15 -16.19 42.19 26.12
N SER A 16 -15.73 42.67 24.97
CA SER A 16 -16.24 42.28 23.66
C SER A 16 -15.57 40.99 23.19
N ASN A 17 -16.26 40.22 22.35
CA ASN A 17 -15.77 38.98 21.70
C ASN A 17 -15.64 37.78 22.69
N LEU A 18 -15.69 36.52 22.24
CA LEU A 18 -15.75 36.00 20.86
C LEU A 18 -17.13 35.44 20.48
N MET A 19 -17.35 35.29 19.17
CA MET A 19 -18.41 34.43 18.66
C MET A 19 -18.15 32.99 19.11
N ALA A 20 -19.20 32.28 19.52
CA ALA A 20 -19.16 30.82 19.60
C ALA A 20 -19.12 30.25 18.17
N GLN A 21 -17.92 30.20 17.57
CA GLN A 21 -17.70 29.43 16.36
C GLN A 21 -18.01 27.97 16.71
N LYS A 22 -19.15 27.48 16.20
CA LYS A 22 -19.44 26.06 16.07
C LYS A 22 -18.19 25.41 15.47
N PRO A 23 -17.62 24.35 16.05
CA PRO A 23 -16.53 23.63 15.40
C PRO A 23 -17.09 23.08 14.09
N GLU A 24 -16.67 23.68 12.98
CA GLU A 24 -16.79 23.05 11.69
C GLU A 24 -15.91 21.79 11.76
N ASN A 25 -16.55 20.63 11.54
CA ASN A 25 -15.81 19.45 11.14
C ASN A 25 -15.20 19.75 9.77
N ASN A 26 -14.01 20.36 9.80
CA ASN A 26 -13.08 20.41 8.68
C ASN A 26 -12.59 18.97 8.43
N ALA A 27 -13.48 18.15 7.86
CA ALA A 27 -13.14 16.85 7.32
C ALA A 27 -12.14 17.10 6.19
N ASP A 28 -10.88 16.73 6.40
CA ASP A 28 -9.72 17.39 5.78
C ASP A 28 -9.93 17.77 4.31
N GLU A 29 -9.86 19.08 4.04
CA GLU A 29 -9.96 19.64 2.69
C GLU A 29 -8.74 19.19 1.88
N PHE A 30 -8.96 18.19 1.02
CA PHE A 30 -7.90 17.51 0.28
C PHE A 30 -7.22 18.47 -0.71
N LYS A 31 -5.96 18.81 -0.44
CA LYS A 31 -5.17 19.78 -1.21
C LYS A 31 -3.93 19.13 -1.83
N GLY A 32 -3.99 18.89 -3.14
CA GLY A 32 -2.85 18.47 -3.95
C GLY A 32 -2.65 16.96 -4.05
N PRO A 33 -1.71 16.51 -4.90
CA PRO A 33 -1.48 15.09 -5.19
C PRO A 33 -0.91 14.32 -3.98
N ASN A 34 -1.09 13.01 -4.00
CA ASN A 34 -0.73 12.08 -2.92
C ASN A 34 0.80 12.00 -2.66
N LYS A 35 1.30 12.96 -1.86
CA LYS A 35 2.06 12.83 -0.59
C LYS A 35 3.18 11.77 -0.40
N ASP A 36 3.63 11.14 -1.47
CA ASP A 36 4.45 9.92 -1.46
C ASP A 36 3.72 8.68 -0.89
N VAL A 37 4.09 7.52 -1.41
CA VAL A 37 3.62 6.21 -0.94
C VAL A 37 4.78 5.24 -0.84
N THR A 38 4.59 4.20 -0.03
CA THR A 38 5.53 3.08 0.10
C THR A 38 4.86 1.83 -0.45
N TYR A 39 5.51 1.13 -1.39
CA TYR A 39 5.03 -0.17 -1.84
C TYR A 39 5.96 -1.30 -1.40
N ARG A 40 5.37 -2.49 -1.23
CA ARG A 40 6.03 -3.74 -0.90
C ARG A 40 5.46 -4.84 -1.79
N LEU A 41 6.30 -5.45 -2.62
CA LEU A 41 5.96 -6.61 -3.45
C LEU A 41 6.78 -7.82 -3.02
N LEU A 42 6.13 -8.98 -3.00
CA LEU A 42 6.75 -10.28 -2.81
C LEU A 42 6.49 -11.13 -4.05
N TRP A 43 7.56 -11.62 -4.66
CA TRP A 43 7.52 -12.73 -5.59
C TRP A 43 7.60 -14.01 -4.75
N LEU A 44 6.54 -14.81 -4.81
CA LEU A 44 6.43 -16.10 -4.14
C LEU A 44 6.44 -17.21 -5.20
N ILE A 45 7.01 -18.35 -4.86
CA ILE A 45 6.99 -19.55 -5.71
C ILE A 45 6.51 -20.75 -4.90
N GLU A 46 5.84 -21.69 -5.56
CA GLU A 46 5.51 -22.99 -4.95
C GLU A 46 6.78 -23.86 -4.85
N SER A 47 6.94 -24.55 -3.71
CA SER A 47 8.16 -25.29 -3.37
C SER A 47 7.83 -26.54 -2.54
N ASP A 48 8.37 -27.67 -2.96
CA ASP A 48 8.18 -28.99 -2.36
C ASP A 48 9.25 -29.36 -1.33
N ASP A 49 10.37 -28.64 -1.30
CA ASP A 49 11.44 -28.77 -0.32
C ASP A 49 10.99 -28.36 1.10
N GLU A 50 10.86 -29.35 1.98
CA GLU A 50 10.42 -29.22 3.37
C GLU A 50 11.40 -28.43 4.26
N ASN A 51 12.64 -28.22 3.83
CA ASN A 51 13.67 -27.50 4.59
C ASN A 51 13.52 -25.97 4.52
N ARG A 52 12.34 -25.46 4.14
CA ARG A 52 12.12 -24.05 3.80
C ARG A 52 11.08 -23.38 4.68
N LEU A 53 11.37 -22.13 5.02
CA LEU A 53 10.43 -21.26 5.71
C LEU A 53 9.32 -20.84 4.74
N ALA A 54 8.19 -21.54 4.82
CA ALA A 54 6.99 -21.24 4.05
C ALA A 54 6.47 -19.82 4.34
N TYR A 55 5.82 -19.21 3.36
CA TYR A 55 5.19 -17.90 3.48
C TYR A 55 3.98 -17.97 4.43
N GLN A 56 4.15 -17.46 5.65
CA GLN A 56 3.09 -17.33 6.66
C GLN A 56 2.60 -15.88 6.80
N GLY A 57 2.81 -15.04 5.77
CA GLY A 57 2.45 -13.63 5.81
C GLY A 57 0.95 -13.35 5.60
N PRO A 58 0.50 -12.09 5.73
CA PRO A 58 -0.93 -11.77 5.82
C PRO A 58 -1.79 -12.06 4.58
N ALA A 59 -1.20 -12.45 3.45
CA ALA A 59 -1.93 -12.90 2.26
C ALA A 59 -2.12 -14.43 2.20
N ASN A 60 -1.55 -15.20 3.13
CA ASN A 60 -1.43 -16.66 3.01
C ASN A 60 -2.79 -17.38 2.92
N GLU A 61 -3.79 -16.94 3.68
CA GLU A 61 -5.16 -17.48 3.61
C GLU A 61 -5.76 -17.31 2.21
N GLY A 62 -5.77 -16.08 1.69
CA GLY A 62 -6.30 -15.78 0.35
C GLY A 62 -5.53 -16.46 -0.79
N LEU A 63 -4.22 -16.64 -0.65
CA LEU A 63 -3.39 -17.41 -1.59
C LEU A 63 -3.72 -18.90 -1.54
N SER A 64 -3.89 -19.47 -0.35
CA SER A 64 -4.30 -20.86 -0.16
C SER A 64 -5.70 -21.10 -0.75
N SER A 65 -6.65 -20.19 -0.51
CA SER A 65 -7.99 -20.24 -1.12
C SER A 65 -7.99 -20.07 -2.64
N ALA A 66 -6.99 -19.38 -3.20
CA ALA A 66 -6.77 -19.26 -4.64
C ALA A 66 -5.99 -20.46 -5.25
N GLY A 67 -5.72 -21.51 -4.47
CA GLY A 67 -5.06 -22.72 -4.94
C GLY A 67 -3.53 -22.62 -5.05
N TYR A 68 -2.90 -21.70 -4.32
CA TYR A 68 -1.44 -21.62 -4.19
C TYR A 68 -1.01 -22.17 -2.83
N GLY A 69 -0.60 -23.45 -2.82
CA GLY A 69 -0.03 -24.11 -1.65
C GLY A 69 1.46 -23.81 -1.48
N ARG A 70 1.99 -24.13 -0.29
CA ARG A 70 3.44 -24.30 -0.01
C ARG A 70 4.35 -23.22 -0.62
N LEU A 71 3.92 -21.96 -0.57
CA LEU A 71 4.67 -20.85 -1.14
C LEU A 71 5.91 -20.53 -0.30
N VAL A 72 7.01 -20.14 -0.95
CA VAL A 72 8.21 -19.56 -0.33
C VAL A 72 8.54 -18.22 -0.98
N VAL A 73 9.17 -17.31 -0.24
CA VAL A 73 9.58 -16.01 -0.78
C VAL A 73 10.77 -16.20 -1.73
N ALA A 74 10.55 -15.98 -3.02
CA ALA A 74 11.58 -16.04 -4.05
C ALA A 74 12.30 -14.70 -4.25
N GLY A 75 11.61 -13.59 -4.03
CA GLY A 75 12.19 -12.26 -4.05
C GLY A 75 11.25 -11.23 -3.44
N SER A 76 11.78 -10.04 -3.15
CA SER A 76 10.99 -8.90 -2.68
C SER A 76 11.50 -7.60 -3.30
N ALA A 77 10.60 -6.62 -3.38
CA ALA A 77 10.91 -5.27 -3.81
C ALA A 77 10.13 -4.28 -2.93
N THR A 78 10.85 -3.32 -2.37
CA THR A 78 10.28 -2.27 -1.51
C THR A 78 10.86 -0.94 -1.97
N ALA A 79 10.02 0.05 -2.24
CA ALA A 79 10.46 1.41 -2.52
C ALA A 79 9.37 2.44 -2.18
N MET A 80 9.82 3.69 -2.06
CA MET A 80 8.97 4.88 -1.98
C MET A 80 8.83 5.52 -3.37
N VAL A 81 7.68 6.16 -3.64
CA VAL A 81 7.41 6.85 -4.90
C VAL A 81 6.30 7.88 -4.76
N ALA A 82 6.46 9.05 -5.40
CA ALA A 82 5.41 10.05 -5.52
C ALA A 82 4.31 9.58 -6.48
N VAL A 83 3.03 9.77 -6.16
CA VAL A 83 1.94 9.42 -7.08
C VAL A 83 2.03 10.27 -8.36
N GLY A 84 1.86 9.63 -9.52
CA GLY A 84 2.15 10.19 -10.84
C GLY A 84 3.56 9.90 -11.36
N GLN A 85 4.49 9.44 -10.52
CA GLN A 85 5.82 9.00 -10.94
C GLN A 85 5.89 7.49 -11.24
N ARG A 86 6.87 7.11 -12.05
CA ARG A 86 7.23 5.71 -12.31
C ARG A 86 8.39 5.31 -11.41
N SER A 87 8.21 4.26 -10.63
CA SER A 87 9.26 3.56 -9.89
C SER A 87 9.67 2.29 -10.63
N SER A 88 10.93 1.89 -10.49
CA SER A 88 11.43 0.61 -10.98
C SER A 88 12.45 0.05 -10.00
N VAL A 89 12.32 -1.23 -9.65
CA VAL A 89 13.23 -1.96 -8.77
C VAL A 89 13.64 -3.25 -9.46
N SER A 90 14.93 -3.57 -9.40
CA SER A 90 15.47 -4.87 -9.84
C SER A 90 16.19 -5.55 -8.68
N GLY A 91 16.20 -6.87 -8.71
CA GLY A 91 16.86 -7.69 -7.68
C GLY A 91 17.14 -9.10 -8.19
N SER A 92 17.96 -9.83 -7.45
CA SER A 92 18.28 -11.23 -7.73
C SER A 92 18.27 -12.05 -6.44
N SER A 93 17.98 -13.34 -6.59
CA SER A 93 18.03 -14.33 -5.52
C SER A 93 18.52 -15.68 -6.05
N ARG A 94 18.59 -16.70 -5.18
CA ARG A 94 18.89 -18.08 -5.59
C ARG A 94 17.87 -18.68 -6.58
N TYR A 95 16.70 -18.06 -6.73
CA TYR A 95 15.64 -18.50 -7.64
C TYR A 95 15.64 -17.75 -8.98
N GLY A 96 16.37 -16.65 -9.09
CA GLY A 96 16.54 -15.91 -10.34
C GLY A 96 16.50 -14.41 -10.18
N GLN A 97 16.37 -13.72 -11.31
CA GLN A 97 16.23 -12.27 -11.39
C GLN A 97 14.75 -11.85 -11.34
N MET A 98 14.47 -10.72 -10.70
CA MET A 98 13.17 -10.05 -10.70
C MET A 98 13.35 -8.58 -11.09
N ASN A 99 12.58 -8.11 -12.07
CA ASN A 99 12.44 -6.70 -12.44
C ASN A 99 10.98 -6.29 -12.23
N MET A 100 10.79 -5.15 -11.57
CA MET A 100 9.48 -4.60 -11.22
C MET A 100 9.41 -3.14 -11.68
N THR A 101 8.30 -2.75 -12.29
CA THR A 101 7.90 -1.35 -12.53
C THR A 101 6.55 -1.11 -11.86
N VAL A 102 6.39 0.07 -11.27
CA VAL A 102 5.10 0.59 -10.79
C VAL A 102 4.93 2.02 -11.27
N SER A 103 3.74 2.34 -11.77
CA SER A 103 3.22 3.70 -11.84
C SER A 103 1.94 3.78 -11.05
N LEU A 104 1.86 4.68 -10.07
CA LEU A 104 0.60 5.01 -9.41
C LEU A 104 -0.07 6.18 -10.15
N LEU A 105 -1.32 5.98 -10.50
CA LEU A 105 -2.18 6.98 -11.12
C LEU A 105 -2.99 7.68 -10.02
N ASN A 106 -3.31 8.96 -10.24
CA ASN A 106 -4.12 9.70 -9.29
C ASN A 106 -5.59 9.23 -9.36
N THR A 107 -6.24 9.06 -8.21
CA THR A 107 -7.63 8.62 -8.09
C THR A 107 -8.43 9.62 -7.25
N SER A 108 -9.74 9.71 -7.49
CA SER A 108 -10.65 10.53 -6.69
C SER A 108 -11.13 9.85 -5.40
N ASP A 109 -10.85 8.54 -5.24
CA ASP A 109 -11.12 7.80 -4.01
C ASP A 109 -9.94 7.94 -3.02
N ARG A 110 -10.23 8.33 -1.78
CA ARG A 110 -9.23 8.50 -0.71
C ARG A 110 -8.70 7.16 -0.17
N GLU A 111 -9.43 6.06 -0.32
CA GLU A 111 -9.11 4.75 0.28
C GLU A 111 -8.47 3.74 -0.69
N GLN A 112 -8.25 4.16 -1.94
CA GLN A 112 -7.71 3.32 -3.00
C GLN A 112 -6.52 3.99 -3.70
N PHE A 113 -5.79 3.20 -4.48
CA PHE A 113 -4.90 3.67 -5.53
C PHE A 113 -5.30 3.03 -6.86
N GLU A 114 -5.24 3.78 -7.96
CA GLU A 114 -5.23 3.19 -9.30
C GLU A 114 -3.77 2.97 -9.71
N VAL A 115 -3.40 1.75 -10.08
CA VAL A 115 -2.00 1.35 -10.26
C VAL A 115 -1.81 0.57 -11.54
N LYS A 116 -0.69 0.81 -12.22
CA LYS A 116 -0.14 -0.06 -13.26
C LYS A 116 1.16 -0.67 -12.74
N VAL A 117 1.21 -2.00 -12.70
CA VAL A 117 2.34 -2.79 -12.20
C VAL A 117 2.80 -3.72 -13.32
N THR A 118 4.11 -3.79 -13.55
CA THR A 118 4.73 -4.76 -14.45
C THR A 118 5.78 -5.56 -13.67
N VAL A 119 5.69 -6.89 -13.68
CA VAL A 119 6.65 -7.79 -13.03
C VAL A 119 7.20 -8.75 -14.07
N GLN A 120 8.52 -8.83 -14.15
CA GLN A 120 9.25 -9.76 -15.01
C GLN A 120 10.26 -10.54 -14.18
N THR A 121 10.11 -11.85 -14.10
CA THR A 121 11.08 -12.76 -13.44
C THR A 121 11.75 -13.68 -14.46
N ARG A 122 12.89 -14.26 -14.09
CA ARG A 122 13.68 -15.16 -14.92
C ARG A 122 14.09 -16.41 -14.15
N ASP A 123 14.80 -17.29 -14.83
CA ASP A 123 15.50 -18.45 -14.29
C ASP A 123 14.54 -19.55 -13.76
N ARG A 124 14.30 -19.69 -12.45
CA ARG A 124 13.49 -20.83 -11.92
C ARG A 124 11.99 -20.71 -12.17
N SER A 125 11.45 -19.49 -12.15
CA SER A 125 10.01 -19.24 -12.36
C SER A 125 9.82 -18.02 -13.25
N PRO A 126 10.01 -18.15 -14.58
CA PRO A 126 9.83 -17.05 -15.50
C PRO A 126 8.35 -16.64 -15.56
N MET A 127 8.07 -15.39 -15.20
CA MET A 127 6.75 -14.77 -15.19
C MET A 127 6.86 -13.40 -15.85
N SER A 128 5.87 -13.02 -16.66
CA SER A 128 5.73 -11.67 -17.22
C SER A 128 4.29 -11.22 -17.06
N VAL A 129 4.04 -10.45 -16.00
CA VAL A 129 2.71 -9.93 -15.65
C VAL A 129 2.69 -8.42 -15.89
N GLU A 130 1.65 -7.94 -16.57
CA GLU A 130 1.25 -6.54 -16.56
C GLU A 130 -0.18 -6.44 -16.05
N THR A 131 -0.38 -5.67 -14.99
CA THR A 131 -1.66 -5.54 -14.29
C THR A 131 -1.97 -4.08 -14.06
N THR A 132 -3.18 -3.67 -14.47
CA THR A 132 -3.73 -2.34 -14.15
C THR A 132 -5.01 -2.52 -13.35
N ALA A 133 -5.07 -1.96 -12.15
CA ALA A 133 -6.16 -2.21 -11.20
C ALA A 133 -6.38 -1.03 -10.25
N ARG A 134 -7.56 -0.98 -9.62
CA ARG A 134 -7.78 -0.20 -8.39
C ARG A 134 -7.60 -1.11 -7.19
N VAL A 135 -6.80 -0.67 -6.23
CA VAL A 135 -6.36 -1.49 -5.09
C VAL A 135 -6.57 -0.74 -3.77
N PRO A 136 -7.06 -1.40 -2.72
CA PRO A 136 -7.28 -0.76 -1.42
C PRO A 136 -5.96 -0.50 -0.69
N LYS A 137 -5.89 0.64 0.00
CA LYS A 137 -4.74 1.03 0.84
C LYS A 137 -4.46 0.04 1.97
N GLY A 138 -3.19 -0.11 2.33
CA GLY A 138 -2.72 -0.90 3.49
C GLY A 138 -2.95 -2.41 3.41
N ARG A 139 -3.51 -2.92 2.31
CA ARG A 139 -3.88 -4.33 2.14
C ARG A 139 -3.01 -5.02 1.07
N TRP A 140 -2.86 -6.33 1.21
CA TRP A 140 -2.24 -7.16 0.18
C TRP A 140 -3.26 -7.48 -0.93
N PHE A 141 -2.81 -7.42 -2.17
CA PHE A 141 -3.54 -7.83 -3.36
C PHE A 141 -2.66 -8.70 -4.27
N LEU A 142 -3.29 -9.52 -5.11
CA LEU A 142 -2.62 -10.28 -6.16
C LEU A 142 -2.28 -9.33 -7.32
N VAL A 143 -1.01 -9.20 -7.66
CA VAL A 143 -0.58 -8.54 -8.91
C VAL A 143 -0.83 -9.49 -10.09
N GLY A 144 -0.48 -10.76 -9.92
CA GLY A 144 -0.73 -11.82 -10.90
C GLY A 144 0.10 -13.06 -10.59
N GLY A 145 0.10 -14.03 -11.49
CA GLY A 145 0.89 -15.25 -11.36
C GLY A 145 1.22 -15.89 -12.70
N ALA A 146 2.24 -16.74 -12.69
CA ALA A 146 2.49 -17.73 -13.72
C ALA A 146 2.05 -19.09 -13.18
N ASP A 147 1.04 -19.69 -13.80
CA ASP A 147 0.54 -21.03 -13.46
C ASP A 147 0.74 -21.96 -14.66
N SER A 148 1.62 -22.95 -14.51
CA SER A 148 1.94 -23.92 -15.58
C SER A 148 0.86 -25.02 -15.70
N GLN A 149 -0.38 -24.61 -15.95
CA GLN A 149 -1.47 -25.54 -16.23
C GLN A 149 -1.28 -26.14 -17.65
N THR A 150 -1.54 -27.43 -17.90
CA THR A 150 -2.28 -28.43 -17.11
C THR A 150 -1.50 -29.74 -16.94
N GLY A 151 -1.96 -30.61 -16.03
CA GLY A 151 -1.60 -32.04 -16.03
C GLY A 151 -0.31 -32.46 -15.32
N GLN A 152 0.44 -31.54 -14.70
CA GLN A 152 1.54 -31.91 -13.79
C GLN A 152 1.00 -32.40 -12.42
N PRO A 153 1.73 -33.30 -11.73
CA PRO A 153 1.36 -33.74 -10.39
C PRO A 153 1.41 -32.58 -9.36
N ILE A 154 0.66 -32.75 -8.27
CA ILE A 154 0.53 -31.79 -7.15
C ILE A 154 1.88 -31.57 -6.42
N TYR A 155 2.85 -32.46 -6.65
CA TYR A 155 4.23 -32.32 -6.19
C TYR A 155 5.09 -31.93 -7.40
N ALA A 156 5.38 -30.63 -7.48
CA ALA A 156 6.17 -30.04 -8.55
C ALA A 156 7.50 -29.53 -7.99
N ASP A 157 8.59 -29.84 -8.71
CA ASP A 157 9.89 -29.23 -8.48
C ASP A 157 9.77 -27.71 -8.37
N ASP A 158 10.53 -27.12 -7.44
CA ASP A 158 10.72 -25.70 -7.22
C ASP A 158 10.37 -24.78 -8.40
N GLY A 159 9.30 -23.99 -8.23
CA GLY A 159 9.07 -22.82 -9.04
C GLY A 159 8.27 -23.00 -10.33
N LYS A 160 7.62 -24.15 -10.56
CA LYS A 160 6.67 -24.30 -11.69
C LYS A 160 5.44 -23.38 -11.59
N ARG A 161 5.07 -22.97 -10.38
CA ARG A 161 3.99 -22.01 -10.11
C ARG A 161 4.53 -20.84 -9.29
N ALA A 162 4.16 -19.62 -9.68
CA ALA A 162 4.66 -18.39 -9.06
C ALA A 162 3.57 -17.31 -9.02
N VAL A 163 3.61 -16.47 -7.98
CA VAL A 163 2.74 -15.31 -7.83
C VAL A 163 3.53 -14.08 -7.42
N ALA A 164 3.05 -12.92 -7.85
CA ALA A 164 3.42 -11.64 -7.28
C ALA A 164 2.25 -11.10 -6.45
N ILE A 165 2.48 -10.85 -5.16
CA ILE A 165 1.56 -10.11 -4.29
C ILE A 165 2.16 -8.77 -3.90
N MET A 166 1.33 -7.76 -3.72
CA MET A 166 1.76 -6.40 -3.43
C MET A 166 0.87 -5.75 -2.38
N ARG A 167 1.45 -4.87 -1.58
CA ARG A 167 0.78 -3.95 -0.66
C ARG A 167 1.31 -2.55 -0.91
N ILE A 168 0.43 -1.56 -0.77
CA ILE A 168 0.77 -0.13 -0.88
C ILE A 168 0.27 0.56 0.39
N ASP A 169 1.15 1.31 1.02
CA ASP A 169 0.96 2.04 2.25
C ASP A 169 1.12 3.55 1.98
N ASP A 170 0.29 4.37 2.63
CA ASP A 170 0.38 5.83 2.52
C ASP A 170 1.66 6.36 3.19
N GLY A 171 2.31 7.33 2.55
CA GLY A 171 3.49 7.99 3.09
C GLY A 171 4.79 7.19 2.95
N VAL A 172 5.78 7.60 3.74
CA VAL A 172 7.19 7.17 3.62
C VAL A 172 7.55 6.06 4.60
N MET A 173 8.52 5.22 4.24
CA MET A 173 9.10 4.24 5.16
C MET A 173 10.07 4.95 6.12
N LEU A 174 9.66 5.07 7.37
CA LEU A 174 10.52 5.46 8.49
C LEU A 174 11.33 4.26 9.01
N LEU A 175 12.44 4.52 9.71
CA LEU A 175 13.44 3.52 10.12
C LEU A 175 13.87 3.67 11.60
N ASP A 176 13.19 4.55 12.33
CA ASP A 176 13.46 5.05 13.67
C ASP A 176 12.36 4.69 14.69
#